data_AF-A0A3S4MV79-F1
#
_entry.id   AF-A0A3S4MV79-F1
#
_cell.length_a   1.000
_cell.length_b   1.000
_cell.length_c   1.000
_cell.angle_alpha   90.00
_cell.angle_beta   90.00
_cell.angle_gamma   90.00
#
_symmetry.space_group_name_H-M   'P 1'
#
loop_
_entity.id
_entity.type
_entity.pdbx_description
1 polymer ?
#
loop_
_entity_poly.entity_id
_entity_poly.type
_entity_poly.pdbx_seq_one_letter_code
_entity_poly.pdbx_strand_id
1 'polypeptide(L)'
;MADAYYGTVAGSDAYHQARGNAAWAAAAEADKEAALARASAYIDGLGTQQPVSECVLVFPGKKAGGRAQALQWPRAGAVDRDGEPVPADEVPREVEQATYEAALRELLKPGSLNPDYVATTAVKRAKVGPLETEFFGPAEGDEQPNKPFVGVINDLLAPIMVLRCPMPAVFTV
;
A
#
# COMPACT_ATOMS: atom_id res chain seq x y z
N MET A 1 22.93 -6.89 -4.27
CA MET A 1 21.66 -7.22 -4.95
C MET A 1 20.60 -6.43 -4.22
N ALA A 2 19.70 -5.74 -4.93
CA ALA A 2 18.57 -5.08 -4.27
C ALA A 2 17.57 -6.16 -3.86
N ASP A 3 17.13 -6.16 -2.60
CA ASP A 3 16.11 -7.08 -2.14
C ASP A 3 14.80 -6.84 -2.91
N ALA A 4 14.11 -7.92 -3.28
CA ALA A 4 12.88 -7.86 -4.09
C ALA A 4 11.65 -7.46 -3.25
N TYR A 5 11.77 -7.47 -1.92
CA TYR A 5 10.72 -7.16 -0.96
C TYR A 5 11.30 -6.60 0.35
N TYR A 6 10.45 -5.99 1.17
CA TYR A 6 10.82 -5.51 2.50
C TYR A 6 10.85 -6.62 3.54
N GLY A 7 11.82 -6.54 4.46
CA GLY A 7 12.00 -7.50 5.53
C GLY A 7 12.58 -8.84 5.05
N THR A 8 12.38 -9.89 5.84
CA THR A 8 12.87 -11.25 5.55
C THR A 8 11.78 -12.28 5.81
N VAL A 9 11.89 -13.46 5.21
CA VAL A 9 10.97 -14.59 5.51
C VAL A 9 11.03 -14.92 7.00
N ALA A 10 12.22 -15.00 7.59
CA ALA A 10 12.38 -15.25 9.02
C ALA A 10 11.71 -14.17 9.89
N GLY A 11 11.84 -12.88 9.51
CA GLY A 11 11.16 -11.78 10.19
C GLY A 11 9.65 -11.87 10.10
N SER A 12 9.13 -12.18 8.91
CA SER A 12 7.69 -12.39 8.70
C SER A 12 7.16 -13.59 9.50
N ASP A 13 7.92 -14.68 9.60
CA ASP A 13 7.54 -15.86 10.38
C ASP A 13 7.44 -15.54 11.86
N ALA A 14 8.43 -14.84 12.42
CA ALA A 14 8.37 -14.38 13.80
C ALA A 14 7.17 -13.44 14.05
N TYR A 15 6.93 -12.50 13.13
CA TYR A 15 5.82 -11.54 13.21
C TYR A 15 4.45 -12.24 13.20
N HIS A 16 4.25 -13.20 12.31
CA HIS A 16 3.00 -13.93 12.14
C HIS A 16 2.79 -15.01 13.21
N GLN A 17 3.86 -15.64 13.70
CA GLN A 17 3.81 -16.56 14.83
C GLN A 17 3.32 -15.85 16.10
N ALA A 18 3.83 -14.65 16.40
CA ALA A 18 3.39 -13.86 17.55
C ALA A 18 1.89 -13.48 17.48
N ARG A 19 1.29 -13.52 16.29
CA ARG A 19 -0.12 -13.19 16.03
C ARG A 19 -1.01 -14.40 15.78
N GLY A 20 -0.46 -15.62 15.86
CA GLY A 20 -1.22 -16.86 15.67
C GLY A 20 -1.77 -17.05 14.25
N ASN A 21 -1.11 -16.48 13.23
CA ASN A 21 -1.56 -16.60 11.84
C ASN A 21 -1.22 -17.97 11.25
N ALA A 22 -2.07 -18.96 11.51
CA ALA A 22 -1.85 -20.35 11.09
C ALA A 22 -1.70 -20.53 9.57
N ALA A 23 -2.42 -19.72 8.77
CA ALA A 23 -2.30 -19.75 7.31
C ALA A 23 -0.89 -19.38 6.82
N TRP A 24 -0.24 -18.42 7.47
CA TRP A 24 1.15 -18.07 7.17
C TRP A 24 2.10 -19.19 7.57
N ALA A 25 1.91 -19.75 8.77
CA ALA A 25 2.76 -20.82 9.28
C ALA A 25 2.71 -22.09 8.41
N ALA A 26 1.56 -22.37 7.78
CA ALA A 26 1.37 -23.53 6.92
C ALA A 26 1.86 -23.34 5.47
N ALA A 27 2.17 -22.10 5.05
CA ALA A 27 2.58 -21.82 3.69
C ALA A 27 4.04 -22.23 3.40
N ALA A 28 4.30 -22.61 2.15
CA ALA A 28 5.65 -22.88 1.68
C ALA A 28 6.48 -21.58 1.58
N GLU A 29 7.79 -21.69 1.75
CA GLU A 29 8.71 -20.54 1.69
C GLU A 29 8.58 -19.76 0.38
N ALA A 30 8.50 -20.45 -0.76
CA ALA A 30 8.33 -19.81 -2.07
C ALA A 30 7.02 -18.99 -2.18
N ASP A 31 5.94 -19.45 -1.54
CA ASP A 31 4.66 -18.73 -1.54
C ASP A 31 4.74 -17.47 -0.66
N LYS A 32 5.46 -17.55 0.47
CA LYS A 32 5.73 -16.41 1.35
C LYS A 32 6.57 -15.35 0.64
N GLU A 33 7.63 -15.75 -0.04
CA GLU A 33 8.47 -14.83 -0.84
C GLU A 33 7.66 -14.13 -1.93
N ALA A 34 6.84 -14.88 -2.66
CA ALA A 34 5.97 -14.32 -3.70
C ALA A 34 4.93 -13.35 -3.11
N ALA A 35 4.37 -13.66 -1.92
CA ALA A 35 3.44 -12.78 -1.22
C ALA A 35 4.12 -11.51 -0.71
N LEU A 36 5.35 -11.60 -0.17
CA LEU A 36 6.16 -10.45 0.27
C LEU A 36 6.51 -9.52 -0.89
N ALA A 37 6.81 -10.07 -2.08
CA ALA A 37 7.07 -9.29 -3.28
C ALA A 37 5.83 -8.47 -3.71
N ARG A 38 4.65 -9.09 -3.77
CA ARG A 38 3.40 -8.40 -4.09
C ARG A 38 3.02 -7.36 -3.04
N ALA A 39 3.20 -7.71 -1.77
CA ALA A 39 2.99 -6.81 -0.64
C ALA A 39 3.88 -5.57 -0.71
N SER A 40 5.17 -5.74 -0.99
CA SER A 40 6.12 -4.62 -1.10
C SER A 40 5.76 -3.68 -2.24
N ALA A 41 5.31 -4.22 -3.38
CA ALA A 41 4.81 -3.42 -4.49
C ALA A 41 3.57 -2.60 -4.11
N TYR A 42 2.67 -3.16 -3.31
CA TYR A 42 1.51 -2.44 -2.77
C TYR A 42 1.94 -1.29 -1.83
N ILE A 43 2.82 -1.57 -0.86
CA ILE A 43 3.34 -0.56 0.10
C ILE A 43 4.06 0.58 -0.62
N ASP A 44 4.90 0.25 -1.60
CA ASP A 44 5.56 1.24 -2.46
C ASP A 44 4.55 2.14 -3.16
N GLY A 45 3.50 1.53 -3.71
CA GLY A 45 2.44 2.25 -4.39
C GLY A 45 1.63 3.18 -3.47
N LEU A 46 1.56 2.92 -2.16
CA LEU A 46 0.96 3.84 -1.18
C LEU A 46 1.89 5.02 -0.88
N GLY A 47 3.19 4.76 -0.75
CA GLY A 47 4.17 5.80 -0.43
C GLY A 47 4.59 6.73 -1.57
N THR A 48 4.25 6.39 -2.81
CA THR A 48 4.57 7.20 -4.01
C THR A 48 3.45 8.13 -4.47
N GLN A 49 2.33 8.21 -3.75
CA GLN A 49 1.21 9.06 -4.17
C GLN A 49 1.67 10.52 -4.26
N GLN A 50 1.77 11.05 -5.48
CA GLN A 50 2.18 12.44 -5.68
C GLN A 50 1.00 13.34 -5.34
N PRO A 51 1.21 14.43 -4.58
CA PRO A 51 0.16 15.40 -4.36
C PRO A 51 -0.15 16.11 -5.67
N VAL A 52 -1.31 15.79 -6.27
CA VAL A 52 -1.82 16.43 -7.50
C VAL A 52 -2.79 17.57 -7.19
N SER A 53 -3.44 17.53 -6.03
CA SER A 53 -4.24 18.59 -5.41
C SER A 53 -4.38 18.25 -3.93
N GLU A 54 -4.37 19.26 -3.06
CA GLU A 54 -4.39 19.08 -1.59
C GLU A 54 -3.15 18.36 -1.03
N CYS A 55 -3.25 17.90 0.22
CA CYS A 55 -2.16 17.24 0.94
C CYS A 55 -2.25 15.72 0.82
N VAL A 56 -1.13 15.06 0.57
CA VAL A 56 -1.05 13.60 0.48
C VAL A 56 0.00 13.07 1.45
N LEU A 57 -0.26 11.91 2.04
CA LEU A 57 0.71 11.18 2.86
C LEU A 57 1.73 10.50 1.94
N VAL A 58 3.01 10.74 2.18
CA VAL A 58 4.12 10.20 1.38
C VAL A 58 5.25 9.71 2.28
N PHE A 59 6.13 8.87 1.73
CA PHE A 59 7.37 8.56 2.43
C PHE A 59 8.33 9.76 2.46
N PRO A 60 8.89 10.11 3.63
CA PRO A 60 9.81 11.23 3.80
C PRO A 60 11.14 10.98 3.10
N GLY A 61 11.93 12.04 2.92
CA GLY A 61 13.24 11.93 2.28
C GLY A 61 13.20 11.49 0.82
N LYS A 62 14.34 11.02 0.31
CA LYS A 62 14.52 10.57 -1.08
C LYS A 62 15.17 9.19 -1.11
N LYS A 63 14.87 8.36 -2.10
CA LYS A 63 15.54 7.05 -2.30
C LYS A 63 17.06 7.21 -2.24
N ALA A 64 17.72 6.47 -1.36
CA ALA A 64 19.16 6.58 -1.15
C ALA A 64 19.94 6.16 -2.40
N GLY A 65 19.49 5.09 -3.08
CA GLY A 65 20.03 4.61 -4.35
C GLY A 65 19.48 5.30 -5.60
N GLY A 66 18.75 6.42 -5.46
CA GLY A 66 18.21 7.18 -6.57
C GLY A 66 17.23 6.39 -7.44
N ARG A 67 17.21 6.67 -8.76
CA ARG A 67 16.25 6.06 -9.72
C ARG A 67 16.48 4.56 -9.94
N ALA A 68 17.70 4.07 -9.75
CA ALA A 68 18.03 2.66 -9.95
C ALA A 68 17.54 1.76 -8.82
N GLN A 69 17.24 2.33 -7.64
CA GLN A 69 16.65 1.61 -6.53
C GLN A 69 15.18 1.26 -6.83
N ALA A 70 14.88 -0.03 -6.89
CA ALA A 70 13.53 -0.54 -7.16
C ALA A 70 12.55 -0.10 -6.07
N LEU A 71 12.82 -0.53 -4.82
CA LEU A 71 11.98 -0.26 -3.66
C LEU A 71 12.03 1.21 -3.20
N GLN A 72 11.00 1.70 -2.48
CA GLN A 72 10.99 3.04 -1.87
C GLN A 72 12.01 3.23 -0.75
N TRP A 73 12.32 2.20 0.01
CA TRP A 73 13.36 2.22 1.05
C TRP A 73 14.59 1.39 0.62
N PRO A 74 15.80 1.74 1.10
CA PRO A 74 16.12 2.78 2.08
C PRO A 74 16.09 4.21 1.51
N ARG A 75 16.04 5.23 2.38
CA ARG A 75 15.87 6.65 2.01
C ARG A 75 16.80 7.57 2.78
N ALA A 76 17.44 8.51 2.09
CA ALA A 76 18.30 9.52 2.69
C ALA A 76 17.49 10.78 3.08
N GLY A 77 17.83 11.35 4.24
CA GLY A 77 17.19 12.54 4.78
C GLY A 77 15.73 12.32 5.15
N ALA A 78 15.35 11.08 5.47
CA ALA A 78 14.03 10.75 5.97
C ALA A 78 13.94 11.15 7.45
N VAL A 79 12.81 11.75 7.81
CA VAL A 79 12.44 12.13 9.17
C VAL A 79 11.02 11.62 9.37
N ASP A 80 10.78 10.92 10.46
CA ASP A 80 9.46 10.39 10.78
C ASP A 80 8.48 11.52 11.17
N ARG A 81 7.25 11.14 11.55
CA ARG A 81 6.21 12.09 11.92
C ARG A 81 6.49 12.82 13.23
N ASP A 82 7.27 12.22 14.13
CA ASP A 82 7.62 12.80 15.43
C ASP A 82 8.87 13.71 15.34
N GLY A 83 9.54 13.74 14.19
CA GLY A 83 10.71 14.57 13.93
C GLY A 83 12.03 13.84 14.11
N GLU A 84 12.00 12.52 14.32
CA GLU A 84 13.21 11.71 14.51
C GLU A 84 13.82 11.30 13.16
N PRO A 85 15.14 11.41 13.01
CA PRO A 85 15.82 11.05 11.77
C PRO A 85 15.82 9.52 11.58
N VAL A 86 15.51 9.09 10.37
CA VAL A 86 15.58 7.69 9.96
C VAL A 86 16.91 7.44 9.25
N PRO A 87 17.70 6.42 9.64
CA PRO A 87 18.98 6.10 8.99
C PRO A 87 18.83 5.82 7.49
N ALA A 88 19.82 6.26 6.71
CA ALA A 88 19.76 6.24 5.24
C ALA A 88 20.00 4.86 4.61
N ASP A 89 20.43 3.90 5.41
CA ASP A 89 20.69 2.49 5.10
C ASP A 89 19.65 1.54 5.70
N GLU A 90 18.64 2.07 6.39
CA GLU A 90 17.62 1.29 7.08
C GLU A 90 16.27 1.28 6.33
N VAL A 91 15.57 0.15 6.42
CA VAL A 91 14.14 0.05 6.14
C VAL A 91 13.41 0.14 7.49
N PRO A 92 12.52 1.13 7.70
CA PRO A 92 11.81 1.29 8.97
C PRO A 92 10.98 0.05 9.31
N ARG A 93 10.94 -0.30 10.60
CA ARG A 93 10.12 -1.42 11.10
C ARG A 93 8.64 -1.28 10.72
N GLU A 94 8.14 -0.05 10.62
CA GLU A 94 6.75 0.27 10.23
C GLU A 94 6.46 -0.25 8.81
N VAL A 95 7.43 -0.08 7.90
CA VAL A 95 7.35 -0.54 6.50
C VAL A 95 7.44 -2.06 6.42
N GLU A 96 8.34 -2.67 7.20
CA GLU A 96 8.45 -4.13 7.25
C GLU A 96 7.17 -4.78 7.80
N GLN A 97 6.67 -4.31 8.94
CA GLN A 97 5.47 -4.87 9.55
C GLN A 97 4.22 -4.67 8.69
N ALA A 98 4.10 -3.49 8.06
CA ALA A 98 3.04 -3.24 7.08
C ALA A 98 3.13 -4.21 5.89
N THR A 99 4.35 -4.52 5.45
CA THR A 99 4.59 -5.52 4.40
C THR A 99 4.18 -6.92 4.85
N TYR A 100 4.45 -7.32 6.09
CA TYR A 100 4.01 -8.62 6.62
C TYR A 100 2.47 -8.73 6.66
N GLU A 101 1.77 -7.69 7.11
CA GLU A 101 0.30 -7.64 7.07
C GLU A 101 -0.27 -7.71 5.65
N ALA A 102 0.36 -7.03 4.70
CA ALA A 102 0.00 -7.09 3.29
C ALA A 102 0.29 -8.49 2.70
N ALA A 103 1.41 -9.10 3.08
CA ALA A 103 1.83 -10.40 2.57
C ALA A 103 0.86 -11.50 3.00
N LEU A 104 0.36 -11.50 4.23
CA LEU A 104 -0.67 -12.45 4.65
C LEU A 104 -1.93 -12.36 3.77
N ARG A 105 -2.34 -11.14 3.37
CA ARG A 105 -3.50 -10.94 2.49
C ARG A 105 -3.23 -11.44 1.08
N GLU A 106 -2.04 -11.14 0.55
CA GLU A 106 -1.56 -11.62 -0.75
C GLU A 106 -1.30 -13.13 -0.80
N LEU A 107 -1.05 -13.76 0.35
CA LEU A 107 -0.94 -15.21 0.49
C LEU A 107 -2.32 -15.87 0.42
N LEU A 108 -3.32 -15.30 1.12
CA LEU A 108 -4.68 -15.83 1.15
C LEU A 108 -5.44 -15.59 -0.16
N LYS A 109 -5.25 -14.43 -0.77
CA LYS A 109 -5.85 -14.04 -2.07
C LYS A 109 -4.82 -13.25 -2.88
N PRO A 110 -4.00 -13.91 -3.71
CA PRO A 110 -3.06 -13.24 -4.58
C PRO A 110 -3.72 -12.19 -5.47
N GLY A 111 -3.12 -11.00 -5.58
CA GLY A 111 -3.62 -9.87 -6.36
C GLY A 111 -4.75 -9.08 -5.70
N SER A 112 -5.14 -9.42 -4.46
CA SER A 112 -6.23 -8.73 -3.76
C SER A 112 -5.93 -7.27 -3.44
N LEU A 113 -4.66 -6.89 -3.29
CA LEU A 113 -4.28 -5.52 -2.94
C LEU A 113 -4.08 -4.60 -4.16
N ASN A 114 -3.92 -5.16 -5.37
CA ASN A 114 -3.84 -4.42 -6.63
C ASN A 114 -4.68 -5.12 -7.71
N PRO A 115 -6.02 -5.08 -7.61
CA PRO A 115 -6.89 -5.65 -8.63
C PRO A 115 -6.84 -4.83 -9.93
N ASP A 116 -6.76 -5.52 -11.07
CA ASP A 116 -6.92 -4.89 -12.38
C ASP A 116 -8.41 -4.59 -12.63
N TYR A 117 -8.76 -3.31 -12.71
CA TYR A 117 -10.12 -2.88 -13.06
C TYR A 117 -10.25 -2.70 -14.57
N VAL A 118 -11.10 -3.51 -15.20
CA VAL A 118 -11.58 -3.26 -16.56
C VAL A 118 -12.99 -2.69 -16.45
N ALA A 119 -13.16 -1.43 -16.83
CA ALA A 119 -14.46 -0.75 -16.89
C ALA A 119 -15.35 -1.36 -17.98
N THR A 120 -15.84 -2.58 -17.80
CA THR A 120 -16.90 -3.12 -18.67
C THR A 120 -18.19 -2.42 -18.31
N THR A 121 -18.81 -1.80 -19.31
CA THR A 121 -19.98 -0.92 -19.22
C THR A 121 -21.06 -1.49 -18.29
N ALA A 122 -21.17 -0.92 -17.08
CA ALA A 122 -22.23 -1.23 -16.13
C ALA A 122 -23.57 -0.76 -16.70
N VAL A 123 -24.29 -1.63 -17.42
CA VAL A 123 -25.68 -1.40 -17.81
C VAL A 123 -26.54 -2.46 -17.13
N LYS A 124 -27.02 -2.16 -15.92
CA LYS A 124 -28.07 -2.93 -15.25
C LYS A 124 -29.40 -2.23 -15.52
N ARG A 125 -30.08 -2.60 -16.61
CA ARG A 125 -31.44 -2.12 -16.90
C ARG A 125 -32.44 -3.01 -16.15
N ALA A 126 -33.05 -2.50 -15.08
CA ALA A 126 -34.16 -3.18 -14.40
C ALA A 126 -35.48 -2.48 -14.77
N LYS A 127 -36.37 -3.18 -15.49
CA LYS A 127 -37.68 -2.66 -15.89
C LYS A 127 -38.72 -2.99 -14.82
N VAL A 128 -39.19 -1.99 -14.08
CA VAL A 128 -40.34 -2.14 -13.18
C VAL A 128 -41.33 -1.00 -13.48
N GLY A 129 -42.41 -1.32 -14.20
CA GLY A 129 -43.57 -0.43 -14.36
C GLY A 129 -43.33 0.88 -15.14
N PRO A 130 -44.36 1.75 -15.26
CA PRO A 130 -44.37 2.89 -16.18
C PRO A 130 -43.61 4.15 -15.72
N LEU A 131 -42.66 4.05 -14.77
CA LEU A 131 -41.85 5.20 -14.33
C LEU A 131 -40.36 4.81 -14.26
N GLU A 132 -39.54 5.46 -15.08
CA GLU A 132 -38.07 5.37 -15.03
C GLU A 132 -37.55 6.21 -13.86
N THR A 133 -36.74 5.61 -13.00
CA THR A 133 -35.90 6.33 -12.04
C THR A 133 -34.48 5.78 -12.18
N GLU A 134 -33.57 6.58 -12.74
CA GLU A 134 -32.13 6.27 -12.76
C GLU A 134 -31.54 6.54 -11.38
N PHE A 135 -31.14 5.47 -10.68
CA PHE A 135 -30.26 5.57 -9.53
C PHE A 135 -28.83 5.36 -10.02
N PHE A 136 -28.03 6.42 -10.04
CA PHE A 136 -26.57 6.30 -10.13
C PHE A 136 -26.06 5.80 -8.77
N GLY A 137 -25.86 4.49 -8.66
CA GLY A 137 -25.22 3.85 -7.52
C GLY A 137 -24.44 2.63 -8.01
N PRO A 138 -23.25 2.35 -7.44
CA PRO A 138 -22.49 1.15 -7.82
C PRO A 138 -23.35 -0.09 -7.57
N ALA A 139 -23.36 -1.02 -8.52
CA ALA A 139 -23.97 -2.31 -8.28
C ALA A 139 -23.21 -3.01 -7.14
N GLU A 140 -23.90 -3.75 -6.27
CA GLU A 140 -23.22 -4.70 -5.38
C GLU A 140 -22.28 -5.58 -6.22
N GLY A 141 -20.98 -5.39 -6.03
CA GLY A 141 -19.92 -6.04 -6.82
C GLY A 141 -19.08 -5.13 -7.71
N ASP A 142 -19.40 -3.83 -7.86
CA ASP A 142 -18.53 -2.88 -8.56
C ASP A 142 -17.39 -2.45 -7.62
N GLU A 143 -16.25 -3.13 -7.74
CA GLU A 143 -14.96 -2.64 -7.22
C GLU A 143 -14.67 -1.27 -7.86
N GLN A 144 -14.79 -0.19 -7.09
CA GLN A 144 -14.28 1.11 -7.51
C GLN A 144 -12.79 0.95 -7.87
N PRO A 145 -12.25 1.74 -8.81
CA PRO A 145 -10.81 1.72 -9.17
C PRO A 145 -9.87 2.20 -8.03
N ASN A 146 -10.37 2.21 -6.79
CA ASN A 146 -9.63 2.58 -5.60
C ASN A 146 -8.86 1.37 -5.11
N LYS A 147 -7.55 1.54 -4.89
CA LYS A 147 -6.76 0.56 -4.14
C LYS A 147 -7.47 0.26 -2.81
N PRO A 148 -7.60 -1.01 -2.42
CA PRO A 148 -8.30 -1.37 -1.18
C PRO A 148 -7.64 -0.68 0.01
N PHE A 149 -8.47 0.00 0.81
CA PHE A 149 -8.04 0.63 2.05
C PHE A 149 -7.99 -0.43 3.15
N VAL A 150 -6.78 -0.72 3.63
CA VAL A 150 -6.56 -1.67 4.73
C VAL A 150 -6.16 -0.90 5.97
N GLY A 151 -7.07 -0.75 6.94
CA GLY A 151 -6.85 0.06 8.15
C GLY A 151 -5.55 -0.29 8.88
N VAL A 152 -5.31 -1.58 9.17
CA VAL A 152 -4.11 -2.04 9.87
C VAL A 152 -2.81 -1.65 9.16
N ILE A 153 -2.78 -1.71 7.82
CA ILE A 153 -1.59 -1.31 7.05
C ILE A 153 -1.37 0.19 7.16
N ASN A 154 -2.44 0.99 7.06
CA ASN A 154 -2.35 2.44 7.19
C ASN A 154 -1.95 2.86 8.61
N ASP A 155 -2.46 2.19 9.64
CA ASP A 155 -2.11 2.46 11.04
C ASP A 155 -0.63 2.17 11.31
N LEU A 156 -0.08 1.11 10.71
CA LEU A 156 1.35 0.79 10.80
C LEU A 156 2.22 1.81 10.06
N LEU A 157 1.77 2.32 8.90
CA LEU A 157 2.52 3.30 8.12
C LEU A 157 2.36 4.74 8.62
N ALA A 158 1.31 5.03 9.40
CA ALA A 158 0.99 6.38 9.86
C ALA A 158 2.15 7.12 10.58
N PRO A 159 3.00 6.47 11.40
CA PRO A 159 4.13 7.12 12.07
C PRO A 159 5.27 7.49 11.12
N ILE A 160 5.47 6.73 10.04
CA ILE A 160 6.58 6.96 9.10
C ILE A 160 6.16 7.86 7.91
N MET A 161 4.87 7.99 7.64
CA MET A 161 4.36 8.82 6.56
C MET A 161 4.20 10.28 6.98
N VAL A 162 4.66 11.19 6.12
CA VAL A 162 4.58 12.64 6.32
C VAL A 162 3.56 13.26 5.39
N LEU A 163 2.85 14.27 5.89
CA LEU A 163 1.89 15.02 5.09
C LEU A 163 2.63 16.01 4.20
N ARG A 164 2.44 15.90 2.88
CA ARG A 164 3.01 16.82 1.90
C ARG A 164 1.89 17.56 1.17
N CYS A 165 1.80 18.86 1.45
CA CYS A 165 0.91 19.78 0.77
C CYS A 165 1.70 20.56 -0.30
N PRO A 166 1.31 20.54 -1.58
CA PRO A 166 1.84 21.45 -2.56
C PRO A 166 1.34 22.83 -2.18
N MET A 167 2.26 23.79 -2.02
CA MET A 167 1.85 25.18 -1.89
C MET A 167 1.14 25.63 -3.17
N PRO A 168 0.11 26.49 -3.09
CA PRO A 168 -0.52 27.02 -4.28
C PRO A 168 0.53 27.69 -5.17
N ALA A 169 0.53 27.36 -6.46
CA ALA A 169 1.53 27.85 -7.42
C ALA A 169 1.44 29.37 -7.68
N VAL A 170 0.39 30.04 -7.17
CA VAL A 170 0.17 31.48 -7.29
C VAL A 170 -0.36 32.02 -5.96
N PHE A 171 0.40 32.93 -5.35
CA PHE A 171 -0.11 33.84 -4.32
C PHE A 171 -0.45 35.17 -5.02
N THR A 172 -1.72 35.46 -5.24
CA THR A 172 -2.13 36.82 -5.62
C THR A 172 -2.22 37.65 -4.33
N VAL A 173 -1.28 38.59 -4.18
CA VAL A 173 -1.32 39.67 -3.18
C VAL A 173 -2.19 40.80 -3.70
#